data_AF-A0A5M8ASS5-F1
#
_entry.id   AF-A0A5M8ASS5-F1
#
_cell.length_a   1.000
_cell.length_b   1.000
_cell.length_c   1.000
_cell.angle_alpha   90.00
_cell.angle_beta   90.00
_cell.angle_gamma   90.00
#
_symmetry.space_group_name_H-M   'P 1'
#
loop_
_entity.id
_entity.type
_entity.pdbx_description
1 polymer ?
#
loop_
_entity_poly.entity_id
_entity_poly.type
_entity_poly.pdbx_seq_one_letter_code
_entity_poly.pdbx_strand_id
1 'polypeptide(L)'
;RALDGGEAVAIDLRASMDYRKAHVPGARWSIRPRLAQAVAGETRPLVLIADQPQIAAAAALSLPAQQRGLARVLDGGMSAWTAAGLPLSASPNEPADRDCIDYLFFVHDRHDGNKAAARQYLAWETNLISQLDDAELGSYRLP
;
A
#
# COMPACT_ATOMS: atom_id res chain seq x y z
N ARG A 1 5.14 14.40 -18.84
CA ARG A 1 4.80 15.79 -19.22
C ARG A 1 4.03 16.52 -18.12
N ALA A 2 2.77 16.18 -17.82
CA ALA A 2 2.02 16.87 -16.74
C ALA A 2 2.63 16.67 -15.32
N LEU A 3 3.21 15.49 -15.05
CA LEU A 3 3.86 15.20 -13.77
C LEU A 3 5.21 15.92 -13.60
N ASP A 4 5.98 16.09 -14.69
CA ASP A 4 7.30 16.74 -14.66
C ASP A 4 7.20 18.26 -14.40
N GLY A 5 6.07 18.87 -14.76
CA GLY A 5 5.79 20.30 -14.54
C GLY A 5 5.07 20.62 -13.23
N GLY A 6 4.75 19.62 -12.39
CA GLY A 6 4.00 19.81 -11.15
C GLY A 6 2.52 20.22 -11.35
N GLU A 7 2.03 20.12 -12.58
CA GLU A 7 0.65 20.48 -12.98
C GLU A 7 -0.38 19.45 -12.48
N ALA A 8 0.07 18.24 -12.16
CA ALA A 8 -0.74 17.17 -11.59
C ALA A 8 -0.01 16.48 -10.42
N VAL A 9 -0.78 15.82 -9.55
CA VAL A 9 -0.25 15.04 -8.44
C VAL A 9 -0.42 13.56 -8.73
N ALA A 10 0.68 12.82 -8.74
CA ALA A 10 0.65 11.37 -8.81
C ALA A 10 0.33 10.78 -7.43
N ILE A 11 -0.68 9.91 -7.36
CA ILE A 11 -1.01 9.12 -6.18
C ILE A 11 -0.82 7.65 -6.54
N ASP A 12 0.13 7.00 -5.90
CA ASP A 12 0.39 5.58 -6.06
C ASP A 12 -0.45 4.77 -5.07
N LEU A 13 -1.26 3.87 -5.60
CA LEU A 13 -2.23 3.03 -4.90
C LEU A 13 -1.80 1.56 -4.90
N ARG A 14 -0.61 1.24 -5.41
CA ARG A 14 -0.03 -0.12 -5.35
C ARG A 14 0.37 -0.46 -3.92
N ALA A 15 0.75 -1.71 -3.69
CA ALA A 15 1.26 -2.17 -2.41
C ALA A 15 2.43 -1.28 -1.92
N SER A 16 2.46 -0.97 -0.62
CA SER A 16 3.46 -0.10 -0.01
C SER A 16 4.89 -0.56 -0.31
N MET A 17 5.15 -1.87 -0.29
CA MET A 17 6.48 -2.41 -0.57
C MET A 17 6.89 -2.23 -2.03
N ASP A 18 5.94 -2.33 -2.97
CA ASP A 18 6.20 -2.07 -4.39
C ASP A 18 6.47 -0.59 -4.65
N TYR A 19 5.73 0.30 -3.98
CA TYR A 19 6.01 1.73 -3.99
C TYR A 19 7.41 2.05 -3.45
N ARG A 20 7.75 1.54 -2.26
CA ARG A 20 9.07 1.75 -1.63
C ARG A 20 10.21 1.30 -2.55
N LYS A 21 10.01 0.17 -3.24
CA LYS A 21 10.99 -0.41 -4.16
C LYS A 21 11.20 0.46 -5.41
N ALA A 22 10.11 0.90 -6.04
CA ALA A 22 10.16 1.78 -7.21
C ALA A 22 8.82 2.49 -7.45
N HIS A 23 8.83 3.81 -7.60
CA HIS A 23 7.66 4.63 -7.91
C HIS A 23 8.01 5.81 -8.82
N VAL A 24 6.99 6.48 -9.36
CA VAL A 24 7.15 7.71 -10.14
C VAL A 24 7.73 8.81 -9.24
N PRO A 25 8.80 9.53 -9.64
CA PRO A 25 9.36 10.61 -8.83
C PRO A 25 8.31 11.65 -8.42
N GLY A 26 8.28 11.99 -7.13
CA GLY A 26 7.34 12.94 -6.57
C GLY A 26 5.91 12.41 -6.38
N ALA A 27 5.63 11.15 -6.72
CA ALA A 27 4.38 10.51 -6.36
C ALA A 27 4.21 10.44 -4.83
N ARG A 28 2.96 10.44 -4.38
CA ARG A 28 2.60 10.18 -2.98
C ARG A 28 1.95 8.82 -2.89
N TRP A 29 2.33 8.00 -1.93
CA TRP A 29 1.64 6.74 -1.67
C TRP A 29 0.37 6.95 -0.85
N SER A 30 -0.70 6.22 -1.17
CA SER A 30 -1.90 6.15 -0.36
C SER A 30 -2.67 4.84 -0.61
N ILE A 31 -3.56 4.51 0.32
CA ILE A 31 -4.54 3.42 0.16
C ILE A 31 -5.95 3.99 0.12
N ARG A 32 -6.90 3.22 -0.44
CA ARG A 32 -8.32 3.63 -0.58
C ARG A 32 -8.93 4.23 0.69
N PRO A 33 -8.81 3.65 1.91
CA PRO A 33 -9.42 4.24 3.11
C PRO A 33 -8.78 5.55 3.56
N ARG A 34 -7.55 5.86 3.13
CA ARG A 34 -6.82 7.10 3.49
C ARG A 34 -6.82 8.14 2.36
N LEU A 35 -7.21 7.74 1.15
CA LEU A 35 -7.06 8.55 -0.07
C LEU A 35 -7.73 9.93 0.05
N ALA A 36 -8.98 9.98 0.50
CA ALA A 36 -9.72 11.24 0.63
C ALA A 36 -8.99 12.25 1.53
N GLN A 37 -8.42 11.77 2.64
CA GLN A 37 -7.62 12.59 3.56
C GLN A 37 -6.26 12.96 2.96
N ALA A 38 -5.60 12.01 2.29
CA ALA A 38 -4.28 12.22 1.68
C ALA A 38 -4.29 13.30 0.58
N VAL A 39 -5.44 13.52 -0.06
CA VAL A 39 -5.62 14.57 -1.09
C VAL A 39 -6.52 15.72 -0.63
N ALA A 40 -6.78 15.84 0.68
CA ALA A 40 -7.62 16.92 1.20
C ALA A 40 -7.00 18.28 0.88
N GLY A 41 -7.79 19.17 0.27
CA GLY A 41 -7.34 20.51 -0.14
C GLY A 41 -6.47 20.54 -1.41
N GLU A 42 -6.17 19.38 -2.02
CA GLU A 42 -5.52 19.34 -3.32
C GLU A 42 -6.51 19.77 -4.41
N THR A 43 -6.12 20.75 -5.23
CA THR A 43 -6.94 21.29 -6.31
C THR A 43 -6.40 20.94 -7.68
N ARG A 44 -5.15 20.47 -7.76
CA ARG A 44 -4.55 20.00 -9.01
C ARG A 44 -5.17 18.65 -9.42
N PRO A 45 -5.20 18.34 -10.73
CA PRO A 45 -5.57 17.01 -11.21
C PRO A 45 -4.76 15.89 -10.54
N LEU A 46 -5.42 14.76 -10.26
CA LEU A 46 -4.75 13.57 -9.76
C LEU A 46 -4.46 12.60 -10.89
N VAL A 47 -3.28 11.98 -10.84
CA VAL A 47 -2.95 10.79 -11.62
C VAL A 47 -2.86 9.61 -10.66
N LEU A 48 -3.83 8.71 -10.72
CA LEU A 48 -3.87 7.49 -9.92
C LEU A 48 -3.04 6.40 -10.61
N ILE A 49 -2.13 5.80 -9.86
CA ILE A 49 -1.29 4.70 -10.30
C ILE A 49 -1.73 3.46 -9.53
N ALA A 50 -2.08 2.38 -10.23
CA ALA A 50 -2.49 1.12 -9.64
C ALA A 50 -2.09 -0.04 -10.54
N ASP A 51 -2.01 -1.25 -9.99
CA ASP A 51 -1.67 -2.45 -10.77
C ASP A 51 -2.78 -2.83 -11.75
N GLN A 52 -4.02 -2.47 -11.43
CA GLN A 52 -5.21 -2.75 -12.24
C GLN A 52 -6.11 -1.52 -12.34
N PRO A 53 -6.68 -1.21 -13.53
CA PRO A 53 -7.59 -0.07 -13.71
C PRO A 53 -8.80 -0.08 -12.76
N GLN A 54 -9.30 -1.26 -12.41
CA GLN A 54 -10.45 -1.45 -11.51
C GLN A 54 -10.14 -0.96 -10.09
N ILE A 55 -8.90 -1.13 -9.62
CA ILE A 55 -8.46 -0.63 -8.31
C ILE A 55 -8.47 0.90 -8.31
N ALA A 56 -7.92 1.53 -9.35
CA ALA A 56 -7.94 2.98 -9.49
C ALA A 56 -9.37 3.54 -9.57
N ALA A 57 -10.25 2.87 -10.32
CA ALA A 57 -11.67 3.24 -10.40
C ALA A 57 -12.37 3.14 -9.04
N ALA A 58 -12.17 2.05 -8.29
CA ALA A 58 -12.73 1.87 -6.96
C ALA A 58 -12.19 2.88 -5.93
N ALA A 59 -10.91 3.25 -6.05
CA ALA A 59 -10.29 4.28 -5.23
C ALA A 59 -10.83 5.68 -5.55
N ALA A 60 -11.05 5.99 -6.83
CA ALA A 60 -11.63 7.26 -7.25
C ALA A 60 -13.04 7.51 -6.66
N LEU A 61 -13.80 6.44 -6.37
CA LEU A 61 -15.09 6.54 -5.66
C LEU A 61 -14.97 7.02 -4.21
N SER A 62 -13.78 6.95 -3.61
CA SER A 62 -13.52 7.51 -2.27
C SER A 62 -13.16 9.00 -2.32
N LEU A 63 -12.89 9.57 -3.50
CA LEU A 63 -12.55 10.99 -3.65
C LEU A 63 -13.80 11.89 -3.57
N PRO A 64 -13.65 13.14 -3.11
CA PRO A 64 -14.66 14.19 -3.29
C PRO A 64 -15.05 14.35 -4.77
N ALA A 65 -16.30 14.72 -5.05
CA ALA A 65 -16.84 14.76 -6.41
C ALA A 65 -16.00 15.62 -7.39
N GLN A 66 -15.56 16.80 -6.93
CA GLN A 66 -14.70 17.68 -7.72
C GLN A 66 -13.38 16.99 -8.10
N GLN A 67 -12.69 16.41 -7.12
CA GLN A 67 -11.40 15.76 -7.34
C GLN A 67 -11.54 14.47 -8.15
N ARG A 68 -12.65 13.75 -7.99
CA ARG A 68 -13.00 12.59 -8.82
C ARG A 68 -13.14 12.97 -10.29
N GLY A 69 -13.75 14.12 -10.61
CA GLY A 69 -13.89 14.59 -11.99
C GLY A 69 -12.55 14.96 -12.66
N LEU A 70 -11.56 15.37 -11.85
CA LEU A 70 -10.22 15.72 -12.31
C LEU A 70 -9.24 14.53 -12.29
N ALA A 71 -9.57 13.45 -11.58
CA ALA A 71 -8.72 12.27 -11.50
C ALA A 71 -8.60 11.57 -12.85
N ARG A 72 -7.39 11.11 -13.16
CA ARG A 72 -7.05 10.26 -14.31
C ARG A 72 -6.25 9.07 -13.81
N VAL A 73 -6.19 8.00 -14.59
CA VAL A 73 -5.37 6.81 -14.30
C VAL A 73 -4.13 6.85 -15.18
N LEU A 74 -2.99 6.45 -14.63
CA LEU A 74 -1.77 6.27 -15.44
C LEU A 74 -1.98 5.11 -16.41
N ASP A 75 -2.01 5.42 -17.71
CA ASP A 75 -2.22 4.42 -18.74
C ASP A 75 -1.08 3.39 -18.75
N GLY A 76 -1.45 2.10 -18.82
CA GLY A 76 -0.51 0.97 -18.68
C GLY A 76 0.21 0.85 -17.33
N GLY A 77 -0.09 1.72 -16.36
CA GLY A 77 0.47 1.71 -15.02
C GLY A 77 2.00 1.81 -14.96
N MET A 78 2.58 1.28 -13.88
CA MET A 78 4.03 1.32 -13.67
C MET A 78 4.83 0.45 -14.64
N SER A 79 4.20 -0.58 -15.22
CA SER A 79 4.83 -1.42 -16.24
C SER A 79 5.14 -0.59 -17.50
N ALA A 80 4.15 0.14 -18.02
CA ALA A 80 4.34 1.02 -19.17
C ALA A 80 5.31 2.17 -18.88
N TRP A 81 5.22 2.78 -17.69
CA TRP A 81 6.17 3.82 -17.25
C TRP A 81 7.62 3.32 -17.30
N THR A 82 7.86 2.13 -16.73
CA THR A 82 9.20 1.52 -16.69
C THR A 82 9.67 1.13 -18.09
N ALA A 83 8.80 0.53 -18.90
CA ALA A 83 9.12 0.14 -20.28
C ALA A 83 9.46 1.35 -21.17
N ALA A 84 8.87 2.51 -20.88
CA ALA A 84 9.18 3.77 -21.56
C ALA A 84 10.53 4.39 -21.13
N GLY A 85 11.27 3.76 -20.20
CA GLY A 85 12.55 4.27 -19.71
C GLY A 85 12.43 5.57 -18.90
N LEU A 86 11.24 5.85 -18.36
CA LEU A 86 11.00 7.05 -17.59
C LEU A 86 11.65 6.95 -16.19
N PRO A 87 12.02 8.08 -15.56
CA PRO A 87 12.69 8.09 -14.27
C PRO A 87 11.90 7.38 -13.18
N LEU A 88 12.62 6.73 -12.25
CA LEU A 88 12.08 6.04 -11.08
C LEU A 88 12.76 6.56 -9.82
N SER A 89 12.00 6.62 -8.73
CA SER A 89 12.50 6.85 -7.38
C SER A 89 12.31 5.60 -6.53
N ALA A 90 13.18 5.41 -5.54
CA ALA A 90 13.05 4.38 -4.52
C ALA A 90 13.12 5.04 -3.14
N SER A 91 12.29 4.58 -2.22
CA SER A 91 12.18 5.12 -0.87
C SER A 91 12.03 3.98 0.14
N PRO A 92 13.12 3.29 0.51
CA PRO A 92 13.04 2.07 1.33
C PRO A 92 12.30 2.22 2.67
N ASN A 93 12.26 3.45 3.21
CA ASN A 93 11.66 3.77 4.51
C ASN A 93 10.44 4.69 4.43
N GLU A 94 9.96 5.03 3.23
CA GLU A 94 8.79 5.90 3.05
C GLU A 94 7.78 5.29 2.07
N PRO A 95 6.49 5.21 2.42
CA PRO A 95 5.86 5.58 3.70
C PRO A 95 6.42 4.79 4.90
N ALA A 96 6.26 5.25 6.14
CA ALA A 96 6.75 4.54 7.33
C ALA A 96 5.97 3.23 7.60
N ASP A 97 6.56 2.26 8.32
CA ASP A 97 5.94 0.93 8.53
C ASP A 97 4.53 1.01 9.16
N ARG A 98 4.33 1.93 10.11
CA ARG A 98 3.02 2.18 10.74
C ARG A 98 1.94 2.65 9.76
N ASP A 99 2.35 3.22 8.62
CA ASP A 99 1.45 3.72 7.60
C ASP A 99 1.11 2.65 6.56
N CYS A 100 2.01 1.69 6.37
CA CYS A 100 1.87 0.51 5.51
C CYS A 100 0.94 -0.55 6.13
N ILE A 101 -0.30 -0.17 6.45
CA ILE A 101 -1.29 -1.10 7.03
C ILE A 101 -1.77 -2.17 6.04
N ASP A 102 -1.35 -2.09 4.80
CA ASP A 102 -1.52 -3.10 3.77
C ASP A 102 -0.47 -4.23 3.86
N TYR A 103 0.51 -4.12 4.76
CA TYR A 103 1.62 -5.05 4.90
C TYR A 103 1.78 -5.56 6.33
N LEU A 104 1.89 -6.89 6.50
CA LEU A 104 2.08 -7.53 7.81
C LEU A 104 3.57 -7.78 8.10
N PHE A 105 4.26 -6.76 8.63
CA PHE A 105 5.68 -6.84 8.98
C PHE A 105 6.04 -7.94 9.99
N PHE A 106 5.13 -8.31 10.89
CA PHE A 106 5.43 -9.36 11.87
C PHE A 106 5.72 -10.72 11.22
N VAL A 107 5.08 -11.02 10.10
CA VAL A 107 5.09 -12.37 9.52
C VAL A 107 5.86 -12.50 8.22
N HIS A 108 6.10 -11.40 7.52
CA HIS A 108 6.61 -11.45 6.15
C HIS A 108 7.94 -12.20 6.01
N ASP A 109 8.85 -11.99 6.95
CA ASP A 109 10.21 -12.51 6.92
C ASP A 109 10.35 -13.97 7.36
N ARG A 110 9.32 -14.54 8.00
CA ARG A 110 9.44 -15.86 8.66
C ARG A 110 9.72 -17.01 7.68
N HIS A 111 9.44 -16.81 6.39
CA HIS A 111 9.72 -17.77 5.32
C HIS A 111 10.83 -17.30 4.35
N ASP A 112 11.46 -16.15 4.60
CA ASP A 112 12.47 -15.56 3.70
C ASP A 112 13.90 -15.68 4.26
N GLY A 113 14.20 -16.84 4.85
CA GLY A 113 15.54 -17.14 5.40
C GLY A 113 15.90 -16.38 6.69
N ASN A 114 15.04 -15.48 7.19
CA ASN A 114 15.27 -14.74 8.43
C ASN A 114 15.00 -15.61 9.67
N LYS A 115 16.05 -16.24 10.20
CA LYS A 115 15.96 -17.11 11.40
C LYS A 115 15.40 -16.39 12.64
N ALA A 116 15.62 -15.09 12.78
CA ALA A 116 15.11 -14.34 13.93
C ALA A 116 13.59 -14.18 13.83
N ALA A 117 13.08 -13.79 12.66
CA ALA A 117 11.64 -13.70 12.40
C ALA A 117 10.94 -15.07 12.56
N ALA A 118 11.55 -16.14 12.05
CA ALA A 118 11.03 -17.50 12.23
C ALA A 118 10.90 -17.88 13.73
N ARG A 119 11.93 -17.60 14.54
CA ARG A 119 11.89 -17.85 15.99
C ARG A 119 10.84 -17.01 16.71
N GLN A 120 10.72 -15.73 16.35
CA GLN A 120 9.73 -14.84 16.93
C GLN A 120 8.30 -15.31 16.60
N TYR A 121 8.07 -15.77 15.38
CA TYR A 121 6.79 -16.33 14.97
C TYR A 121 6.44 -17.63 15.74
N LEU A 122 7.40 -18.55 15.90
CA LEU A 122 7.19 -19.77 16.69
C LEU A 122 6.89 -19.46 18.17
N ALA A 123 7.58 -18.48 18.75
CA ALA A 123 7.32 -18.04 20.12
C ALA A 123 5.89 -17.49 20.26
N TRP A 124 5.41 -16.73 19.27
CA TRP A 124 4.03 -16.27 19.23
C TRP A 124 3.03 -17.44 19.12
N GLU A 125 3.25 -18.35 18.18
CA GLU A 125 2.35 -19.48 17.91
C GLU A 125 2.21 -20.42 19.11
N THR A 126 3.32 -20.78 19.74
CA THR A 126 3.32 -21.65 20.94
C THR A 126 2.68 -20.99 22.16
N ASN A 127 2.65 -19.66 22.23
CA ASN A 127 2.01 -18.91 23.30
C ASN A 127 0.53 -18.59 23.03
N LEU A 128 -0.04 -19.04 21.90
CA LEU A 128 -1.47 -18.80 21.60
C LEU A 128 -2.39 -19.47 22.62
N ILE A 129 -2.05 -20.69 23.06
CA ILE A 129 -2.87 -21.42 24.05
C ILE A 129 -2.91 -20.69 25.39
N SER A 130 -1.80 -20.07 25.80
CA SER A 130 -1.72 -19.28 27.04
C SER A 130 -2.46 -17.95 26.97
N GLN A 131 -2.95 -17.54 25.80
CA GLN A 131 -3.75 -16.33 25.63
C GLN A 131 -5.26 -16.58 25.66
N LEU A 132 -5.69 -17.85 25.66
CA LEU A 132 -7.11 -18.20 25.68
C LEU A 132 -7.72 -17.98 27.06
N ASP A 133 -8.97 -17.54 27.09
CA ASP A 133 -9.76 -17.51 28.32
C ASP A 133 -10.39 -18.88 28.67
N ASP A 134 -10.99 -18.99 29.85
CA ASP A 134 -11.57 -20.24 30.35
C ASP A 134 -12.71 -20.77 29.45
N ALA A 135 -13.47 -19.87 28.81
CA ALA A 135 -14.58 -20.25 27.93
C ALA A 135 -14.05 -20.80 26.59
N GLU A 136 -13.04 -20.15 26.02
CA GLU A 136 -12.35 -20.60 24.82
C GLU A 136 -11.67 -21.95 25.04
N LEU A 137 -10.95 -22.12 26.16
CA LEU A 137 -10.33 -23.39 26.54
C LEU A 137 -11.36 -24.52 26.66
N GLY A 138 -12.53 -24.24 27.26
CA GLY A 138 -13.61 -25.21 27.40
C GLY A 138 -14.26 -25.66 26.08
N SER A 139 -14.04 -24.92 24.98
CA SER A 139 -14.57 -25.24 23.66
C SER A 139 -13.71 -26.25 22.88
N TYR A 140 -12.40 -26.35 23.19
CA TYR A 140 -11.48 -27.28 22.53
C TYR A 140 -11.60 -28.68 23.13
N ARG A 141 -12.24 -29.60 22.40
CA ARG A 141 -12.23 -31.03 22.71
C ARG A 141 -11.39 -31.76 21.67
N LEU A 142 -10.27 -32.32 22.08
CA LEU A 142 -9.54 -33.28 21.26
C LEU A 142 -10.34 -34.61 21.25
N PRO A 143 -10.49 -35.27 20.10
CA PRO A 143 -11.16 -36.55 20.00
C PRO A 143 -10.44 -37.66 20.77
#